data_AF-A0AAV2PV15-F1
#
_entry.id   AF-A0AAV2PV15-F1
#
_cell.length_a   1.000
_cell.length_b   1.000
_cell.length_c   1.000
_cell.angle_alpha   90.00
_cell.angle_beta   90.00
_cell.angle_gamma   90.00
#
_symmetry.space_group_name_H-M   'P 1'
#
loop_
_entity.id
_entity.type
_entity.pdbx_description
1 polymer ?
#
loop_
_entity_poly.entity_id
_entity_poly.type
_entity_poly.pdbx_seq_one_letter_code
_entity_poly.pdbx_strand_id
1 'polypeptide(L)'
;PNISESHGLHFSQRGRHGCVCVMPSYPLYHNKAITARNSSFALTASSLWNCLPKSIRGFAGISVDAFKRRLDKVILNCPDEPRCSAIGIYTDSHGRVSNSLIHVTKNFQVRRLMESVVTTAGGLPRWLCSR
;
A
#
# COMPACT_ATOMS: atom_id res chain seq x y z
N PRO A 1 -20.51 -1.57 -4.47
CA PRO A 1 -20.68 -2.61 -3.43
C PRO A 1 -19.62 -2.47 -2.33
N ASN A 2 -20.05 -2.27 -1.08
CA ASN A 2 -19.16 -2.13 0.07
C ASN A 2 -18.61 -3.51 0.45
N ILE A 3 -17.36 -3.78 0.09
CA ILE A 3 -16.72 -5.12 0.20
C ILE A 3 -16.43 -5.48 1.67
N SER A 4 -16.53 -4.51 2.58
CA SER A 4 -16.12 -4.64 3.98
C SER A 4 -16.93 -5.65 4.78
N GLU A 5 -18.26 -5.63 4.67
CA GLU A 5 -19.13 -6.50 5.49
C GLU A 5 -19.19 -7.94 4.98
N SER A 6 -19.17 -8.13 3.64
CA SER A 6 -19.30 -9.46 3.03
C SER A 6 -18.07 -10.36 3.23
N HIS A 7 -16.90 -9.78 3.46
CA HIS A 7 -15.63 -10.52 3.58
C HIS A 7 -15.00 -10.42 4.98
N GLY A 8 -15.74 -9.86 5.95
CA GLY A 8 -15.27 -9.70 7.34
C GLY A 8 -14.09 -8.76 7.52
N LEU A 9 -13.83 -7.86 6.56
CA LEU A 9 -12.73 -6.90 6.66
C LEU A 9 -13.06 -5.86 7.72
N HIS A 10 -12.18 -5.69 8.70
CA HIS A 10 -12.35 -4.69 9.74
C HIS A 10 -11.24 -3.66 9.71
N PHE A 11 -11.60 -2.41 9.98
CA PHE A 11 -10.66 -1.32 10.13
C PHE A 11 -10.43 -1.09 11.62
N SER A 12 -9.17 -1.12 12.04
CA SER A 12 -8.78 -0.92 13.45
C SER A 12 -7.84 0.27 13.58
N GLN A 13 -8.03 1.09 14.60
CA GLN A 13 -7.13 2.20 14.90
C GLN A 13 -5.94 1.68 15.71
N ARG A 14 -4.73 1.75 15.16
CA ARG A 14 -3.48 1.40 15.85
C ARG A 14 -2.66 2.67 16.06
N GLY A 15 -2.34 3.04 17.31
CA GLY A 15 -1.73 4.34 17.68
C GLY A 15 -0.74 4.95 16.66
N ARG A 16 0.49 4.43 16.59
CA ARG A 16 1.52 4.93 15.67
C ARG A 16 1.22 4.66 14.19
N HIS A 17 0.43 3.64 13.88
CA HIS A 17 0.18 3.18 12.50
C HIS A 17 -1.10 3.73 11.86
N GLY A 18 -1.96 4.41 12.62
CA GLY A 18 -3.25 4.92 12.14
C GLY A 18 -4.30 3.82 11.92
N CYS A 19 -5.26 4.09 11.04
CA CYS A 19 -6.29 3.15 10.62
C CYS A 19 -5.67 2.01 9.79
N VAL A 20 -5.82 0.76 10.21
CA VAL A 20 -5.27 -0.43 9.55
C VAL A 20 -6.41 -1.33 9.12
N CYS A 21 -6.37 -1.80 7.88
CA CYS A 21 -7.29 -2.81 7.38
C CYS A 21 -6.78 -4.19 7.80
N VAL A 22 -7.57 -4.91 8.58
CA VAL A 22 -7.22 -6.23 9.08
C VAL A 22 -8.18 -7.25 8.47
N MET A 23 -7.58 -8.25 7.83
CA MET A 23 -8.30 -9.35 7.23
C MET A 23 -8.46 -10.48 8.26
N PRO A 24 -9.66 -11.06 8.42
CA PRO A 24 -9.90 -12.12 9.40
C PRO A 24 -9.00 -13.32 9.14
N SER A 25 -8.47 -13.91 10.21
CA SER A 25 -7.67 -15.13 10.11
C SER A 25 -8.57 -16.35 10.22
N TYR A 26 -8.52 -17.21 9.22
CA TYR A 26 -9.16 -18.53 9.24
C TYR A 26 -8.07 -19.60 9.27
N PRO A 27 -8.22 -20.68 10.06
CA PRO A 27 -7.35 -21.83 9.97
C PRO A 27 -7.53 -22.46 8.60
N LEU A 28 -6.50 -22.37 7.77
CA LEU A 28 -6.49 -22.98 6.45
C LEU A 28 -5.66 -24.26 6.51
N TYR A 29 -6.34 -25.40 6.34
CA TYR A 29 -5.73 -26.72 6.43
C TYR A 29 -5.12 -27.21 5.10
N HIS A 30 -5.49 -26.59 3.98
CA HIS A 30 -5.06 -27.02 2.65
C HIS A 30 -4.27 -25.94 1.91
N ASN A 31 -3.13 -26.35 1.33
CA ASN A 31 -2.25 -25.48 0.55
C ASN A 31 -2.97 -24.74 -0.58
N LYS A 32 -3.95 -25.38 -1.24
CA LYS A 32 -4.73 -24.74 -2.32
C LYS A 32 -5.58 -23.56 -1.82
N ALA A 33 -6.21 -23.71 -0.65
CA ALA A 33 -7.01 -22.65 -0.04
C ALA A 33 -6.12 -21.49 0.44
N ILE A 34 -4.92 -21.79 0.95
CA ILE A 34 -3.91 -20.78 1.31
C ILE A 34 -3.48 -20.01 0.06
N THR A 35 -3.14 -20.70 -1.02
CA THR A 35 -2.76 -20.05 -2.28
C THR A 35 -3.88 -19.18 -2.84
N ALA A 36 -5.12 -19.69 -2.90
CA ALA A 36 -6.28 -18.94 -3.38
C ALA A 36 -6.58 -17.70 -2.52
N ARG A 37 -6.39 -17.81 -1.20
CA ARG A 37 -6.49 -16.67 -0.29
C ARG A 37 -5.37 -15.66 -0.52
N ASN A 38 -4.14 -16.15 -0.68
CA ASN A 38 -2.97 -15.30 -0.90
C ASN A 38 -3.02 -14.56 -2.24
N SER A 39 -3.66 -15.15 -3.26
CA SER A 39 -3.94 -14.51 -4.53
C SER A 39 -5.26 -13.73 -4.56
N SER A 40 -6.03 -13.72 -3.46
CA SER A 40 -7.32 -13.05 -3.42
C SER A 40 -7.15 -11.52 -3.48
N PHE A 41 -8.13 -10.87 -4.11
CA PHE A 41 -8.19 -9.41 -4.15
C PHE A 41 -8.31 -8.83 -2.74
N ALA A 42 -9.08 -9.44 -1.84
CA ALA A 42 -9.27 -8.95 -0.48
C ALA A 42 -7.93 -8.83 0.26
N LEU A 43 -7.07 -9.86 0.23
CA LEU A 43 -5.77 -9.81 0.91
C LEU A 43 -4.86 -8.75 0.29
N THR A 44 -4.84 -8.71 -1.04
CA THR A 44 -4.02 -7.76 -1.79
C THR A 44 -4.44 -6.33 -1.52
N ALA A 45 -5.75 -6.05 -1.52
CA ALA A 45 -6.33 -4.74 -1.23
C ALA A 45 -6.07 -4.29 0.21
N SER A 46 -6.23 -5.18 1.21
CA SER A 46 -5.89 -4.85 2.60
C SER A 46 -4.41 -4.56 2.77
N SER A 47 -3.55 -5.33 2.10
CA SER A 47 -2.10 -5.11 2.12
C SER A 47 -1.74 -3.77 1.48
N LEU A 48 -2.30 -3.45 0.31
CA LEU A 48 -2.12 -2.18 -0.39
C LEU A 48 -2.58 -0.99 0.47
N TRP A 49 -3.76 -1.09 1.09
CA TRP A 49 -4.25 -0.07 2.02
C TRP A 49 -3.23 0.19 3.11
N ASN A 50 -2.75 -0.86 3.79
CA ASN A 50 -1.80 -0.74 4.90
C ASN A 50 -0.43 -0.20 4.49
N CYS A 51 -0.06 -0.27 3.21
CA CYS A 51 1.15 0.33 2.68
C CYS A 51 1.05 1.85 2.54
N LEU A 52 -0.16 2.41 2.47
CA LEU A 52 -0.36 3.84 2.35
C LEU A 52 0.08 4.59 3.63
N PRO A 53 0.54 5.84 3.49
CA PRO A 53 0.89 6.66 4.65
C PRO A 53 -0.34 6.93 5.53
N LYS A 54 -0.10 7.06 6.84
CA LYS A 54 -1.16 7.30 7.84
C LYS A 54 -2.02 8.52 7.49
N SER A 55 -1.39 9.53 6.90
CA SER A 55 -2.04 10.77 6.47
C SER A 55 -3.15 10.51 5.45
N ILE A 56 -3.00 9.56 4.53
CA ILE A 56 -4.06 9.17 3.57
C ILE A 56 -5.11 8.30 4.26
N ARG A 57 -4.67 7.30 5.04
CA ARG A 57 -5.58 6.34 5.69
C ARG A 57 -6.48 6.96 6.76
N GLY A 58 -6.07 8.08 7.34
CA GLY A 58 -6.81 8.81 8.36
C GLY A 58 -7.90 9.74 7.83
N PHE A 59 -8.07 9.88 6.52
CA PHE A 59 -9.12 10.73 5.97
C PHE A 59 -10.49 10.04 6.08
N ALA A 60 -11.38 10.64 6.86
CA ALA A 60 -12.80 10.29 6.90
C ALA A 60 -13.64 11.48 6.41
N GLY A 61 -14.80 11.21 5.82
CA GLY A 61 -15.75 12.26 5.40
C GLY A 61 -15.37 13.06 4.14
N ILE A 62 -14.37 12.62 3.37
CA ILE A 62 -14.00 13.25 2.09
C ILE A 62 -14.67 12.55 0.90
N SER A 63 -14.87 13.27 -0.20
CA SER A 63 -15.36 12.67 -1.44
C SER A 63 -14.32 11.71 -2.04
N VAL A 64 -14.81 10.73 -2.78
CA VAL A 64 -13.96 9.73 -3.46
C VAL A 64 -12.95 10.41 -4.41
N ASP A 65 -13.35 11.48 -5.10
CA ASP A 65 -12.45 12.19 -6.02
C ASP A 65 -11.38 13.01 -5.30
N ALA A 66 -11.69 13.56 -4.12
CA ALA A 66 -10.69 14.19 -3.27
C ALA A 66 -9.68 13.15 -2.75
N PHE A 67 -10.14 11.95 -2.41
CA PHE A 67 -9.28 10.85 -2.03
C PHE A 67 -8.35 10.43 -3.19
N LYS A 68 -8.90 10.18 -4.38
CA LYS A 68 -8.15 9.81 -5.59
C LYS A 68 -7.03 10.80 -5.90
N ARG A 69 -7.33 12.10 -5.96
CA ARG A 69 -6.32 13.15 -6.23
C ARG A 69 -5.17 13.17 -5.24
N ARG A 70 -5.42 12.84 -3.96
CA ARG A 70 -4.37 12.76 -2.93
C ARG A 70 -3.57 11.47 -3.05
N LEU A 71 -4.24 10.37 -3.38
CA LEU A 71 -3.60 9.10 -3.65
C LEU A 71 -2.66 9.21 -4.86
N ASP A 72 -3.12 9.84 -5.95
CA ASP A 72 -2.32 10.06 -7.17
C ASP A 72 -1.03 10.81 -6.86
N LYS A 73 -1.10 11.87 -6.04
CA LYS A 73 0.09 12.62 -5.59
C LYS A 73 1.10 11.75 -4.87
N VAL A 74 0.65 10.75 -4.12
CA VAL A 74 1.54 9.85 -3.38
C VAL A 74 2.11 8.77 -4.29
N ILE A 75 1.28 8.19 -5.17
CA ILE A 75 1.70 7.19 -6.16
C ILE A 75 2.72 7.78 -7.13
N LEU A 76 2.59 9.05 -7.53
CA LEU A 76 3.55 9.76 -8.40
C LEU A 76 4.99 9.75 -7.87
N ASN A 77 5.22 9.56 -6.57
CA ASN A 77 6.56 9.50 -6.00
C ASN A 77 7.09 8.07 -5.83
N CYS A 78 6.28 7.08 -6.17
CA CYS A 78 6.73 5.71 -6.25
C CYS A 78 7.38 5.49 -7.61
N PRO A 79 8.57 4.87 -7.65
CA PRO A 79 9.19 4.50 -8.93
C PRO A 79 8.27 3.51 -9.66
N ASP A 80 7.78 3.92 -10.83
CA ASP A 80 6.97 3.06 -11.71
C ASP A 80 7.91 2.29 -12.65
N GLU A 81 8.48 1.21 -12.13
CA GLU A 81 9.42 0.36 -12.87
C GLU A 81 8.71 -0.92 -13.32
N PRO A 82 8.78 -1.27 -14.63
CA PRO A 82 8.24 -2.54 -15.10
C PRO A 82 8.91 -3.69 -14.35
N ARG A 83 8.16 -4.77 -14.10
CA ARG A 83 8.65 -5.96 -13.39
C ARG A 83 9.66 -6.72 -14.28
N CYS A 84 10.89 -6.23 -14.37
CA CYS A 84 11.96 -6.86 -15.11
C CYS A 84 12.76 -7.76 -14.16
N SER A 85 12.99 -9.01 -14.56
CA SER A 85 13.75 -10.00 -13.77
C SER A 85 15.22 -9.62 -13.53
N ALA A 86 15.74 -8.66 -14.30
CA ALA A 86 17.12 -8.20 -14.24
C ALA A 86 17.32 -6.90 -13.44
N ILE A 87 16.26 -6.12 -13.20
CA ILE A 87 16.35 -4.78 -12.61
C ILE A 87 15.17 -4.59 -11.66
N GLY A 88 15.48 -4.50 -10.38
CA GLY A 88 14.55 -4.03 -9.37
C GLY A 88 15.27 -3.83 -8.06
N ILE A 89 14.93 -2.72 -7.43
CA ILE A 89 15.66 -2.17 -6.27
C ILE A 89 15.22 -2.87 -4.97
N TYR A 90 14.09 -3.57 -4.98
CA TYR A 90 13.48 -4.16 -3.79
C TYR A 90 13.29 -5.67 -3.93
N THR A 91 13.25 -6.37 -2.81
CA THR A 91 13.05 -7.82 -2.75
C THR A 91 11.73 -8.19 -2.08
N ASP A 92 11.16 -9.31 -2.50
CA ASP A 92 10.03 -9.93 -1.83
C ASP A 92 10.46 -10.68 -0.56
N SER A 93 9.49 -11.27 0.14
CA SER A 93 9.75 -12.08 1.35
C SER A 93 10.59 -13.33 1.09
N HIS A 94 10.78 -13.71 -0.17
CA HIS A 94 11.58 -14.86 -0.62
C HIS A 94 12.90 -14.42 -1.25
N GLY A 95 13.28 -13.14 -1.13
CA GLY A 95 14.53 -12.59 -1.67
C GLY A 95 14.53 -12.36 -3.18
N ARG A 96 13.38 -12.46 -3.85
CA ARG A 96 13.26 -12.23 -5.30
C ARG A 96 13.05 -10.76 -5.58
N VAL A 97 13.65 -10.26 -6.65
CA VAL A 97 13.44 -8.88 -7.12
C VAL A 97 11.95 -8.61 -7.34
N SER A 98 11.45 -7.51 -6.78
CA SER A 98 10.03 -7.15 -6.75
C SER A 98 9.84 -5.64 -6.86
N ASN A 99 9.04 -5.22 -7.84
CA ASN A 99 8.65 -3.82 -8.05
C ASN A 99 7.24 -3.54 -7.53
N SER A 100 6.69 -4.45 -6.71
CA SER A 100 5.36 -4.21 -6.12
C SER A 100 5.43 -3.10 -5.08
N LEU A 101 4.45 -2.20 -5.14
CA LEU A 101 4.28 -1.08 -4.21
C LEU A 101 4.35 -1.53 -2.74
N ILE A 102 3.87 -2.74 -2.43
CA ILE A 102 3.91 -3.32 -1.08
C ILE A 102 5.35 -3.52 -0.57
N HIS A 103 6.29 -3.79 -1.47
CA HIS A 103 7.70 -3.98 -1.14
C HIS A 103 8.46 -2.66 -1.17
N VAL A 104 8.17 -1.82 -2.16
CA VAL A 104 8.72 -0.46 -2.28
C VAL A 104 8.46 0.35 -1.00
N THR A 105 7.23 0.29 -0.48
CA THR A 105 6.81 1.02 0.74
C THR A 105 7.40 0.49 2.05
N LYS A 106 8.04 -0.69 2.04
CA LYS A 106 8.82 -1.16 3.19
C LYS A 106 10.16 -0.45 3.32
N ASN A 107 10.67 0.13 2.23
CA ASN A 107 11.87 0.95 2.28
C ASN A 107 11.61 2.25 3.05
N PHE A 108 12.42 2.50 4.09
CA PHE A 108 12.25 3.65 4.97
C PHE A 108 12.33 4.99 4.23
N GLN A 109 13.20 5.11 3.22
CA GLN A 109 13.37 6.37 2.47
C GLN A 109 12.13 6.68 1.63
N VAL A 110 11.63 5.69 0.89
CA VAL A 110 10.41 5.85 0.07
C VAL A 110 9.21 6.15 0.96
N ARG A 111 9.08 5.42 2.07
CA ARG A 111 8.00 5.67 3.03
C ARG A 111 8.04 7.08 3.60
N ARG A 112 9.21 7.57 4.00
CA ARG A 112 9.40 8.93 4.52
C ARG A 112 9.04 9.99 3.47
N LEU A 113 9.37 9.74 2.20
CA LEU A 113 8.98 10.61 1.09
C LEU A 113 7.47 10.66 0.90
N MET A 114 6.81 9.51 0.85
CA MET A 114 5.36 9.41 0.76
C MET A 114 4.66 10.12 1.92
N GLU A 115 5.21 10.02 3.14
CA GLU A 115 4.70 10.74 4.30
C GLU A 115 4.88 12.27 4.17
N SER A 116 6.02 12.73 3.65
CA SER A 116 6.32 14.17 3.47
C SER A 116 5.45 14.88 2.43
N VAL A 117 5.01 14.17 1.39
CA VAL A 117 4.18 14.73 0.30
C VAL A 117 2.81 15.16 0.82
N VAL A 118 2.27 14.43 1.79
CA VAL A 118 0.92 14.67 2.28
C VAL A 118 0.89 15.81 3.30
N THR A 119 2.00 16.07 3.99
CA THR A 119 2.17 17.22 4.89
C THR A 119 2.42 18.51 4.14
N THR A 120 2.97 18.44 2.93
CA THR A 120 3.31 19.63 2.15
C THR A 120 2.08 20.11 1.39
N ALA A 121 1.37 21.07 1.98
CA ALA A 121 0.44 21.92 1.24
C ALA A 121 1.22 22.65 0.12
N GLY A 122 1.27 22.07 -1.08
CA GLY A 122 1.64 22.78 -2.31
C GLY A 122 3.05 22.63 -2.88
N GLY A 123 3.87 21.65 -2.44
CA GLY A 123 5.23 21.47 -2.99
C GLY A 123 5.43 20.09 -3.62
N LEU A 124 5.78 20.04 -4.91
CA LEU A 124 6.25 18.83 -5.59
C LEU A 124 7.54 18.32 -4.91
N PRO A 125 7.66 17.03 -4.57
CA PRO A 125 8.93 16.49 -4.10
C PRO A 125 9.92 16.47 -5.26
N ARG A 126 11.04 17.17 -5.06
CA ARG A 126 12.21 17.05 -5.93
C ARG A 126 12.89 15.72 -5.64
N TRP A 127 12.74 14.76 -6.55
CA TRP A 127 13.84 13.87 -6.87
C TRP A 127 14.28 14.13 -8.29
N LEU A 128 15.55 14.48 -8.38
CA LEU A 128 16.32 14.70 -9.58
C LEU A 128 16.35 13.41 -10.39
N CYS A 129 16.00 13.52 -11.67
CA CYS A 129 16.59 12.69 -12.71
C CYS A 129 18.11 12.67 -12.48
N SER A 130 18.65 11.52 -12.09
CA SER A 130 20.08 11.28 -12.13
C SER A 130 20.36 10.20 -13.16
N ARG A 131 20.72 10.70 -14.35
CA ARG A 131 21.46 10.12 -15.49
C ARG A 131 20.90 8.87 -16.17
#